data_AF-A0A7C1NE94-F1
#
_entry.id   AF-A0A7C1NE94-F1
#
_cell.length_a   1.000
_cell.length_b   1.000
_cell.length_c   1.000
_cell.angle_alpha   90.00
_cell.angle_beta   90.00
_cell.angle_gamma   90.00
#
_symmetry.space_group_name_H-M   'P 1'
#
loop_
_entity.id
_entity.type
_entity.pdbx_description
1 polymer ?
#
loop_
_entity_poly.entity_id
_entity_poly.type
_entity_poly.pdbx_seq_one_letter_code
_entity_poly.pdbx_strand_id
1 'polypeptide(L)'
;MSTDAKQRRKRIVVIAGAVGGGVLSLTTSLLMDYLFADSLTGSWREAIAGDLQRAFSLSLSPDSATVYILFIVVLAFMASVGAGIGAFFALIVNRFLNFLES
;
A
#
# COMPACT_ATOMS: atom_id res chain seq x y z
N MET A 1 -13.68 13.24 -29.53
CA MET A 1 -12.42 12.58 -29.10
C MET A 1 -12.41 11.17 -29.67
N SER A 2 -11.35 10.73 -30.35
CA SER A 2 -11.28 9.37 -30.90
C SER A 2 -11.29 8.33 -29.77
N THR A 3 -11.78 7.12 -30.06
CA THR A 3 -11.90 6.02 -29.11
C THR A 3 -10.55 5.70 -28.44
N ASP A 4 -9.47 5.76 -29.21
CA ASP A 4 -8.09 5.54 -28.74
C ASP A 4 -7.65 6.58 -27.70
N ALA A 5 -8.01 7.84 -27.90
CA ALA A 5 -7.63 8.91 -26.97
C ALA A 5 -8.35 8.76 -25.62
N LYS A 6 -9.63 8.36 -25.61
CA LYS A 6 -10.37 8.04 -24.38
C LYS A 6 -9.75 6.85 -23.63
N GLN A 7 -9.34 5.83 -24.37
CA GLN A 7 -8.74 4.61 -23.81
C GLN A 7 -7.35 4.88 -23.23
N ARG A 8 -6.54 5.72 -23.89
CA ARG A 8 -5.23 6.18 -23.38
C ARG A 8 -5.37 7.01 -22.11
N ARG A 9 -6.31 7.97 -22.06
CA ARG A 9 -6.60 8.75 -20.84
C ARG A 9 -6.98 7.85 -19.68
N LYS A 10 -7.90 6.90 -19.90
CA LYS A 10 -8.31 5.94 -18.87
C LYS A 10 -7.11 5.17 -18.30
N ARG A 11 -6.21 4.66 -19.15
CA ARG A 11 -5.00 3.96 -18.69
C ARG A 11 -4.12 4.85 -17.83
N ILE A 12 -3.84 6.08 -18.26
CA ILE A 12 -3.01 7.03 -17.51
C ILE A 12 -3.64 7.33 -16.14
N VAL A 13 -4.94 7.62 -16.10
CA VAL A 13 -5.65 7.94 -14.86
C VAL A 13 -5.62 6.75 -13.89
N VAL A 14 -5.85 5.54 -14.37
CA VAL A 14 -5.80 4.33 -13.55
C VAL A 14 -4.39 4.05 -13.03
N ILE A 15 -3.36 4.19 -13.87
CA ILE A 15 -1.96 4.02 -13.45
C ILE A 15 -1.58 5.08 -12.41
N ALA A 16 -1.95 6.35 -12.64
CA ALA A 16 -1.70 7.42 -11.68
C ALA A 16 -2.41 7.15 -10.34
N GLY A 17 -3.65 6.67 -10.38
CA GLY A 17 -4.38 6.23 -9.20
C GLY A 17 -3.69 5.08 -8.47
N ALA A 18 -3.23 4.08 -9.19
CA ALA A 18 -2.53 2.93 -8.63
C ALA A 18 -1.21 3.34 -7.96
N VAL A 19 -0.38 4.12 -8.65
CA VAL A 19 0.90 4.61 -8.11
C VAL A 19 0.64 5.51 -6.89
N GLY A 20 -0.29 6.46 -7.00
CA GLY A 20 -0.64 7.35 -5.90
C GLY A 20 -1.15 6.60 -4.67
N GLY A 21 -2.06 5.63 -4.87
CA GLY A 21 -2.58 4.79 -3.79
C GLY A 21 -1.52 3.92 -3.13
N GLY A 22 -0.62 3.33 -3.92
CA GLY A 22 0.50 2.53 -3.39
C GLY A 22 1.47 3.37 -2.57
N VAL A 23 1.86 4.55 -3.07
CA VAL A 23 2.74 5.48 -2.35
C VAL A 23 2.09 5.97 -1.06
N LEU A 24 0.82 6.40 -1.10
CA LEU A 24 0.11 6.86 0.10
C LEU A 24 -0.04 5.76 1.15
N SER A 25 -0.30 4.52 0.72
CA SER A 25 -0.33 3.37 1.64
C SER A 25 1.02 3.15 2.30
N LEU A 26 2.11 3.11 1.53
CA LEU A 26 3.45 2.93 2.07
C LEU A 26 3.83 4.03 3.04
N THR A 27 3.60 5.29 2.65
CA THR A 27 3.87 6.44 3.50
C THR A 27 3.10 6.34 4.81
N THR A 28 1.80 6.02 4.76
CA THR A 28 0.98 5.88 5.96
C THR A 28 1.46 4.74 6.86
N SER A 29 1.77 3.57 6.28
CA SER A 29 2.29 2.42 7.03
C SER A 29 3.63 2.71 7.70
N LEU A 30 4.54 3.42 7.01
CA LEU A 30 5.82 3.83 7.59
C LEU A 30 5.64 4.90 8.66
N LEU A 31 4.74 5.87 8.47
CA LEU A 31 4.42 6.84 9.52
C LEU A 31 3.87 6.15 10.76
N MET A 32 3.01 5.13 10.61
CA MET A 32 2.53 4.30 11.72
C MET A 32 3.68 3.60 12.44
N ASP A 33 4.65 3.04 11.68
CA ASP A 33 5.80 2.33 12.26
C ASP A 33 6.77 3.26 13.00
N TYR A 34 7.02 4.46 12.48
CA TYR A 34 8.07 5.34 12.99
C TYR A 34 7.58 6.40 13.96
N LEU A 35 6.42 7.00 13.70
CA LEU A 35 5.93 8.13 14.50
C LEU A 35 4.87 7.72 15.51
N PHE A 36 4.13 6.64 15.24
CA PHE A 36 3.01 6.23 16.07
C PHE A 36 3.22 4.90 16.79
N ALA A 37 4.38 4.24 16.65
CA ALA A 37 4.64 2.95 17.30
C ALA A 37 4.38 2.99 18.82
N ASP A 38 4.88 4.01 19.52
CA ASP A 38 4.67 4.16 20.96
C ASP A 38 3.19 4.30 21.34
N SER A 39 2.40 4.96 20.48
CA SER A 39 0.95 5.12 20.67
C SER A 39 0.15 3.89 20.26
N LEU A 40 0.68 3.08 19.35
CA LEU A 40 0.04 1.91 18.76
C LEU A 40 0.55 0.59 19.37
N THR A 41 1.17 0.64 20.56
CA THR A 41 1.64 -0.52 21.34
C THR A 41 2.80 -1.31 20.71
N GLY A 42 3.59 -0.66 19.85
CA GLY A 42 4.80 -1.22 19.27
C GLY A 42 4.90 -0.98 17.76
N SER A 43 6.05 -1.35 17.20
CA SER A 43 6.31 -1.30 15.76
C SER A 43 5.83 -2.56 15.04
N TRP A 44 5.63 -2.49 13.73
CA TRP A 44 5.37 -3.64 12.87
C TRP A 44 6.49 -4.68 12.96
N ARG A 45 7.74 -4.24 13.14
CA ARG A 45 8.89 -5.13 13.32
C ARG A 45 8.80 -5.93 14.62
N GLU A 46 8.37 -5.31 15.71
CA GLU A 46 8.10 -6.00 16.98
C GLU A 46 6.95 -6.99 16.85
N ALA A 47 5.87 -6.61 16.17
CA ALA A 47 4.75 -7.50 15.90
C ALA A 47 5.19 -8.73 15.10
N ILE A 48 5.97 -8.55 14.03
CA ILE A 48 6.51 -9.65 13.21
C ILE A 48 7.41 -10.57 14.05
N ALA A 49 8.30 -10.01 14.88
CA ALA A 49 9.15 -10.82 15.76
C ALA A 49 8.31 -11.65 16.76
N GLY A 50 7.28 -11.03 17.35
CA GLY A 50 6.34 -11.72 18.22
C GLY A 50 5.54 -12.83 17.51
N ASP A 51 5.12 -12.59 16.28
CA ASP A 51 4.38 -13.58 15.49
C ASP A 51 5.27 -14.75 15.07
N LEU A 52 6.55 -14.51 14.72
CA LEU A 52 7.51 -15.58 14.45
C LEU A 52 7.77 -16.44 15.68
N GLN A 53 7.85 -15.82 16.86
CA GLN A 53 8.00 -16.55 18.11
C GLN A 53 6.76 -17.42 18.39
N ARG A 54 5.55 -16.88 18.18
CA ARG A 54 4.30 -17.64 18.44
C ARG A 54 4.04 -18.74 17.42
N ALA A 55 4.28 -18.48 16.14
CA ALA A 55 3.95 -19.40 15.04
C ALA A 55 5.04 -20.46 14.82
N PHE A 56 6.30 -20.11 15.03
CA PHE A 56 7.44 -20.98 14.70
C PHE A 56 8.39 -21.25 15.89
N SER A 57 8.09 -20.73 17.09
CA SER A 57 8.99 -20.78 18.24
C SER A 57 10.38 -20.17 17.99
N LEU A 58 10.48 -19.28 16.99
CA LEU A 58 11.70 -18.58 16.63
C LEU A 58 11.78 -17.25 17.38
N SER A 59 12.62 -17.19 18.42
CA SER A 59 12.90 -15.94 19.12
C SER A 59 13.95 -15.14 18.34
N LEU A 60 13.49 -14.16 17.57
CA LEU A 60 14.34 -13.26 16.79
C LEU A 60 14.22 -11.83 17.32
N SER A 61 15.33 -11.10 17.29
CA SER A 61 15.30 -9.65 17.56
C SER A 61 14.48 -8.93 16.48
N PRO A 62 13.68 -7.90 16.83
CA PRO A 62 13.03 -7.02 15.86
C PRO A 62 13.99 -6.39 14.84
N ASP A 63 15.27 -6.25 15.19
CA ASP A 63 16.32 -5.73 14.31
C ASP A 63 17.04 -6.80 13.47
N SER A 64 16.58 -8.06 13.53
CA SER A 64 17.17 -9.13 12.74
C SER A 64 16.84 -9.00 11.24
N ALA A 65 17.77 -9.44 10.39
CA ALA A 65 17.59 -9.42 8.94
C ALA A 65 16.31 -10.15 8.48
N THR A 66 15.97 -11.27 9.13
CA THR A 66 14.75 -12.04 8.84
C THR A 66 13.48 -11.22 9.08
N VAL A 67 13.42 -10.47 10.18
CA VAL A 67 12.27 -9.59 10.50
C VAL A 67 12.17 -8.47 9.48
N TYR A 68 13.29 -7.85 9.07
CA TYR A 68 13.27 -6.83 8.01
C TYR A 68 12.79 -7.38 6.66
N ILE A 69 13.21 -8.59 6.28
CA ILE A 69 12.75 -9.22 5.03
C ILE A 69 11.24 -9.39 5.06
N LEU A 70 10.68 -9.93 6.15
CA LEU A 70 9.24 -10.08 6.31
C LEU A 70 8.52 -8.74 6.36
N PHE A 71 9.11 -7.74 7.01
CA PHE A 71 8.56 -6.39 7.04
C PHE A 71 8.45 -5.78 5.64
N ILE A 72 9.48 -5.95 4.79
CA ILE A 72 9.43 -5.54 3.38
C ILE A 72 8.32 -6.27 2.62
N VAL A 73 8.10 -7.56 2.89
CA VAL A 73 7.00 -8.32 2.29
C VAL A 73 5.64 -7.75 2.71
N VAL A 74 5.46 -7.41 3.99
CA VAL A 74 4.24 -6.76 4.50
C VAL A 74 4.04 -5.40 3.83
N LEU A 75 5.08 -4.57 3.72
CA LEU A 75 5.02 -3.28 3.04
C LEU A 75 4.65 -3.43 1.56
N ALA A 76 5.25 -4.40 0.85
CA ALA A 76 4.91 -4.68 -0.54
C ALA A 76 3.45 -5.11 -0.70
N PHE A 77 2.95 -5.94 0.23
CA PHE A 77 1.53 -6.29 0.27
C PHE A 77 0.64 -5.07 0.49
N MET A 78 0.94 -4.22 1.47
CA MET A 78 0.18 -2.98 1.71
C MET A 78 0.22 -2.05 0.50
N ALA A 79 1.38 -1.88 -0.14
CA ALA A 79 1.50 -1.11 -1.37
C ALA A 79 0.59 -1.64 -2.48
N SER A 80 0.49 -2.96 -2.63
CA SER A 80 -0.38 -3.58 -3.63
C SER A 80 -1.86 -3.33 -3.34
N VAL A 81 -2.28 -3.39 -2.08
CA VAL A 81 -3.64 -3.09 -1.64
C VAL A 81 -3.96 -1.61 -1.88
N GLY A 82 -3.06 -0.71 -1.46
CA GLY A 82 -3.18 0.73 -1.70
C GLY A 82 -3.28 1.05 -3.19
N ALA A 83 -2.47 0.40 -4.02
CA ALA A 83 -2.53 0.56 -5.47
C ALA A 83 -3.84 0.07 -6.06
N GLY A 84 -4.37 -1.08 -5.59
CA GLY A 84 -5.68 -1.58 -6.00
C GLY A 84 -6.81 -0.60 -5.67
N ILE A 85 -6.82 -0.07 -4.45
CA ILE A 85 -7.81 0.93 -4.01
C ILE A 85 -7.68 2.22 -4.83
N GLY A 86 -6.45 2.72 -5.02
CA GLY A 86 -6.20 3.94 -5.80
C GLY A 86 -6.63 3.79 -7.27
N ALA A 87 -6.35 2.64 -7.88
CA ALA A 87 -6.83 2.30 -9.23
C ALA A 87 -8.37 2.28 -9.30
N PHE A 88 -9.02 1.69 -8.29
CA PHE A 88 -10.48 1.63 -8.20
C PHE A 88 -11.11 3.03 -8.11
N PHE A 89 -10.60 3.90 -7.23
CA PHE A 89 -11.08 5.28 -7.15
C PHE A 89 -10.83 6.06 -8.45
N ALA A 90 -9.67 5.86 -9.08
CA ALA A 90 -9.37 6.48 -10.37
C ALA A 90 -10.33 6.03 -11.49
N LEU A 91 -10.81 4.78 -11.47
CA LEU A 91 -11.87 4.33 -12.38
C LEU A 91 -13.19 5.07 -12.14
N ILE A 92 -13.58 5.27 -10.88
CA ILE A 92 -14.80 6.01 -10.52
C ILE A 92 -14.68 7.46 -11.01
N VAL A 93 -13.57 8.14 -10.72
CA VAL A 93 -13.30 9.51 -11.16
C VAL A 93 -13.33 9.60 -12.69
N ASN A 94 -12.64 8.70 -13.39
CA ASN A 94 -12.67 8.67 -14.84
C ASN A 94 -14.09 8.46 -15.38
N ARG A 95 -14.92 7.62 -14.74
CA ARG A 95 -16.31 7.41 -15.14
C ARG A 95 -17.14 8.69 -14.94
N PHE A 96 -16.97 9.36 -13.81
CA PHE A 96 -17.64 10.62 -13.51
C PHE A 96 -17.25 11.74 -14.49
N LEU A 97 -15.97 11.89 -14.80
CA LEU A 97 -15.50 12.88 -15.78
C LEU A 97 -16.06 12.62 -17.18
N ASN A 98 -16.13 11.35 -17.60
CA ASN A 98 -16.75 11.01 -18.88
C ASN A 98 -18.26 11.28 -18.90
N PHE A 99 -18.94 11.19 -17.76
CA PHE A 99 -20.36 11.54 -17.64
C PHE A 99 -20.58 13.05 -17.78
N LEU A 100 -19.70 13.88 -17.21
CA LEU A 100 -19.79 15.34 -17.33
C LEU A 100 -19.43 15.86 -18.73
N GLU A 101 -18.62 15.13 -19.49
CA GLU A 101 -18.27 15.44 -20.88
C GLU A 101 -19.36 15.00 -21.89
N SER A 102 -20.41 14.34 -21.43
CA SER A 102 -21.56 13.89 -22.24
C SER A 102 -22.72 14.88 -22.19
#